data_AF-A0A356NHD8-F1
#
_entry.id   AF-A0A356NHD8-F1
#
_cell.length_a   1.000
_cell.length_b   1.000
_cell.length_c   1.000
_cell.angle_alpha   90.00
_cell.angle_beta   90.00
_cell.angle_gamma   90.00
#
_symmetry.space_group_name_H-M   'P 1'
#
loop_
_entity.id
_entity.type
_entity.pdbx_description
1 polymer ?
#
loop_
_entity_poly.entity_id
_entity_poly.type
_entity_poly.pdbx_seq_one_letter_code
_entity_poly.pdbx_strand_id
1 'polypeptide(L)'
;MCLGTGKGDFKTLAHFQSGIQLTGEQRGAASGDWNRDGRLDLLVGQNNGVSHLFSNQAAEPGVMVRLKGANKNPWALGAQIRLLGDEGIHGPWQVIQTGAACGSQNGMLQILGSVRGANHIEVAWPDGRQSLHQIDRNRSTQTISID
;
A
#
# COMPACT_ATOMS: atom_id res chain seq x y z
N MET A 1 10.93 -14.51 -6.09
CA MET A 1 9.81 -13.69 -5.59
C MET A 1 8.50 -14.41 -5.82
N CYS A 2 7.41 -13.97 -5.19
CA CYS A 2 6.09 -14.58 -5.33
C CYS A 2 5.08 -13.55 -5.83
N LEU A 3 4.30 -13.89 -6.86
CA LEU A 3 3.21 -13.09 -7.39
C LEU A 3 1.88 -13.66 -6.91
N GLY A 4 1.05 -12.86 -6.25
CA GLY A 4 -0.29 -13.28 -5.83
C GLY A 4 -1.20 -13.54 -7.03
N THR A 5 -1.97 -14.62 -6.99
CA THR A 5 -2.91 -14.99 -8.07
C THR A 5 -4.29 -14.37 -7.92
N GLY A 6 -4.55 -13.68 -6.79
CA GLY A 6 -5.88 -13.17 -6.43
C GLY A 6 -6.83 -14.23 -5.86
N LYS A 7 -6.39 -15.49 -5.73
CA LYS A 7 -7.21 -16.61 -5.21
C LYS A 7 -6.68 -17.21 -3.91
N GLY A 8 -5.77 -16.50 -3.23
CA GLY A 8 -5.08 -16.99 -2.03
C GLY A 8 -3.80 -17.80 -2.33
N ASP A 9 -3.47 -18.00 -3.60
CA ASP A 9 -2.25 -18.69 -4.02
C ASP A 9 -1.16 -17.72 -4.54
N PHE A 10 0.05 -18.24 -4.64
CA PHE A 10 1.21 -17.53 -5.17
C PHE A 10 1.88 -18.30 -6.31
N LYS A 11 2.35 -17.56 -7.31
CA LYS A 11 3.20 -18.08 -8.38
C LYS A 11 4.63 -17.60 -8.17
N THR A 12 5.61 -18.49 -8.31
CA THR A 12 7.02 -18.11 -8.31
C THR A 12 7.34 -17.21 -9.49
N LEU A 13 8.01 -16.10 -9.21
CA LEU A 13 8.53 -15.14 -10.16
C LEU A 13 10.05 -15.13 -10.05
N ALA A 14 10.74 -15.38 -11.18
CA ALA A 14 12.19 -15.35 -11.22
C ALA A 14 12.72 -13.91 -11.06
N HIS A 15 13.91 -13.75 -10.49
CA HIS A 15 14.50 -12.43 -10.20
C HIS A 15 14.59 -11.52 -11.44
N PHE A 16 14.98 -12.03 -12.60
CA PHE A 16 15.07 -11.27 -13.86
C PHE A 16 13.71 -10.83 -14.38
N GLN A 17 12.63 -11.57 -14.09
CA GLN A 17 11.28 -11.17 -14.48
C GLN A 17 10.75 -10.03 -13.61
N SER A 18 11.24 -9.96 -12.37
CA SER A 18 10.83 -8.92 -11.45
C SER A 18 11.66 -7.64 -11.51
N GLY A 19 12.85 -7.69 -12.10
CA GLY A 19 13.80 -6.57 -12.11
C GLY A 19 14.49 -6.31 -10.76
N ILE A 20 14.15 -7.03 -9.68
CA ILE A 20 14.82 -6.89 -8.38
C ILE A 20 16.00 -7.85 -8.31
N GLN A 21 17.20 -7.32 -8.53
CA GLN A 21 18.46 -8.05 -8.42
C GLN A 21 19.38 -7.34 -7.43
N LEU A 22 19.47 -7.89 -6.22
CA LEU A 22 20.31 -7.37 -5.15
C LEU A 22 21.32 -8.45 -4.73
N THR A 23 22.53 -8.02 -4.40
CA THR A 23 23.59 -8.86 -3.83
C THR A 23 23.98 -8.32 -2.46
N GLY A 24 24.65 -9.14 -1.64
CA GLY A 24 25.06 -8.74 -0.28
C GLY A 24 23.92 -8.80 0.75
N GLU A 25 24.08 -8.08 1.86
CA GLU A 25 23.15 -8.13 3.01
C GLU A 25 22.25 -6.88 3.07
N GLN A 26 20.93 -7.08 2.92
CA GLN A 26 19.94 -6.01 3.01
C GLN A 26 19.44 -5.85 4.45
N ARG A 27 19.44 -4.62 4.96
CA ARG A 27 19.08 -4.31 6.36
C ARG A 27 17.69 -3.71 6.54
N GLY A 28 17.11 -3.16 5.47
CA GLY A 28 15.80 -2.52 5.54
C GLY A 28 15.24 -2.22 4.17
N ALA A 29 13.93 -2.07 4.12
CA ALA A 29 13.20 -1.65 2.94
C ALA A 29 12.13 -0.61 3.31
N ALA A 30 11.88 0.33 2.41
CA ALA A 30 10.79 1.28 2.49
C ALA A 30 10.06 1.30 1.15
N SER A 31 8.75 1.46 1.18
CA SER A 31 7.93 1.61 -0.01
C SER A 31 7.16 2.92 0.01
N GLY A 32 6.95 3.50 -1.17
CA GLY A 32 6.27 4.78 -1.33
C GLY A 32 6.30 5.23 -2.79
N ASP A 33 5.63 6.34 -3.10
CA ASP A 33 5.63 6.93 -4.45
C ASP A 33 6.70 8.04 -4.50
N TRP A 34 7.91 7.68 -4.94
CA TRP A 34 9.07 8.58 -4.89
C TRP A 34 9.00 9.64 -6.00
N ASN A 35 8.55 9.24 -7.19
CA ASN A 35 8.51 10.09 -8.37
C ASN A 35 7.13 10.75 -8.61
N ARG A 36 6.16 10.50 -7.73
CA ARG A 36 4.79 11.06 -7.75
C ARG A 36 3.96 10.59 -8.93
N ASP A 37 4.18 9.35 -9.38
CA ASP A 37 3.43 8.74 -10.48
C ASP A 37 2.25 7.86 -10.00
N GLY A 38 2.03 7.80 -8.69
CA GLY A 38 0.99 7.01 -8.05
C GLY A 38 1.31 5.52 -7.92
N ARG A 39 2.49 5.07 -8.31
CA ARG A 39 2.92 3.67 -8.19
C ARG A 39 3.80 3.51 -6.96
N LEU A 40 3.73 2.31 -6.39
CA LEU A 40 4.54 1.98 -5.23
C LEU A 40 5.96 1.61 -5.70
N ASP A 41 6.92 2.46 -5.38
CA ASP A 41 8.36 2.25 -5.53
C ASP A 41 8.93 1.56 -4.27
N LEU A 42 10.14 1.02 -4.40
CA LEU A 42 10.85 0.31 -3.34
C LEU A 42 12.27 0.86 -3.17
N LEU A 43 12.61 1.30 -1.96
CA LEU A 43 13.97 1.62 -1.55
C LEU A 43 14.50 0.51 -0.66
N VAL A 44 15.68 -0.03 -0.96
CA VAL A 44 16.33 -1.07 -0.17
C VAL A 44 17.70 -0.60 0.30
N GLY A 45 17.91 -0.62 1.62
CA GLY A 45 19.19 -0.33 2.25
C GLY A 45 20.07 -1.58 2.32
N GLN A 46 21.33 -1.45 1.92
CA GLN A 46 22.33 -2.53 1.97
C GLN A 46 23.42 -2.20 3.00
N ASN A 47 23.79 -3.18 3.82
CA ASN A 47 24.90 -3.05 4.74
C ASN A 47 26.23 -2.96 3.98
N ASN A 48 27.09 -2.02 4.35
CA ASN A 48 28.39 -1.79 3.70
C ASN A 48 28.29 -1.68 2.16
N GLY A 49 27.15 -1.20 1.66
CA GLY A 49 26.85 -1.07 0.24
C GLY A 49 26.00 0.15 -0.04
N VAL A 50 25.70 0.38 -1.32
CA VAL A 50 24.81 1.47 -1.74
C VAL A 50 23.35 1.09 -1.49
N SER A 51 22.51 2.09 -1.22
CA SER A 51 21.06 1.89 -1.23
C SER A 51 20.55 1.85 -2.67
N HIS A 52 19.54 1.02 -2.91
CA HIS A 52 18.98 0.79 -4.24
C HIS A 52 17.53 1.27 -4.29
N LEU A 53 17.21 2.15 -5.24
CA LEU A 53 15.86 2.60 -5.52
C LEU A 53 15.33 1.88 -6.77
N PHE A 54 14.21 1.20 -6.62
CA PHE A 54 13.50 0.51 -7.68
C PHE A 54 12.21 1.28 -7.98
N SER A 55 12.17 1.94 -9.14
CA SER A 55 10.94 2.58 -9.63
C SER A 55 10.04 1.58 -10.31
N ASN A 56 8.77 1.53 -9.92
CA ASN A 56 7.81 0.59 -10.46
C ASN A 56 7.24 1.07 -11.79
N GLN A 57 7.57 0.38 -12.87
CA GLN A 57 7.15 0.72 -14.24
C GLN A 57 6.03 -0.17 -14.78
N ALA A 58 5.66 -1.23 -14.06
CA ALA A 58 4.74 -2.27 -14.55
C ALA A 58 3.33 -2.17 -13.94
N ALA A 59 3.17 -1.46 -12.82
CA ALA A 59 1.87 -1.25 -12.20
C ALA A 59 1.11 -0.09 -12.85
N GLU A 60 -0.21 -0.13 -12.76
CA GLU A 60 -1.03 1.07 -12.92
C GLU A 60 -0.94 1.94 -11.67
N PRO A 61 -1.09 3.27 -11.78
CA PRO A 61 -1.22 4.16 -10.63
C PRO A 61 -2.29 3.65 -9.66
N GLY A 62 -1.98 3.65 -8.37
CA GLY A 62 -2.88 3.23 -7.31
C GLY A 62 -3.78 4.36 -6.81
N VAL A 63 -4.63 4.02 -5.83
CA VAL A 63 -5.48 5.00 -5.14
C VAL A 63 -4.78 5.40 -3.84
N MET A 64 -4.44 6.70 -3.71
CA MET A 64 -3.86 7.22 -2.47
C MET A 64 -4.95 7.51 -1.45
N VAL A 65 -4.81 6.97 -0.24
CA VAL A 65 -5.81 7.10 0.83
C VAL A 65 -5.16 7.65 2.09
N ARG A 66 -5.78 8.67 2.68
CA ARG A 66 -5.44 9.22 4.00
C ARG A 66 -6.66 9.18 4.89
N LEU A 67 -6.53 8.53 6.06
CA LEU A 67 -7.56 8.55 7.08
C LEU A 67 -7.36 9.72 8.04
N LYS A 68 -8.47 10.24 8.55
CA LYS A 68 -8.56 11.18 9.68
C LYS A 68 -9.42 10.54 10.75
N GLY A 69 -8.81 10.12 11.86
CA GLY A 69 -9.52 9.51 12.97
C GLY A 69 -10.02 10.53 13.98
N ALA A 70 -10.66 10.04 15.05
CA ALA A 70 -11.28 10.86 16.10
C ALA A 70 -10.23 11.49 17.04
N ASN A 71 -10.66 12.40 17.91
CA ASN A 71 -9.78 13.20 18.80
C ASN A 71 -8.70 12.40 19.55
N LYS A 72 -8.99 11.19 20.01
CA LYS A 72 -8.01 10.34 20.74
C LYS A 72 -7.14 9.46 19.84
N ASN A 73 -7.46 9.36 18.55
CA ASN A 73 -6.74 8.60 17.54
C ASN A 73 -6.77 9.35 16.18
N PRO A 74 -6.13 10.52 16.06
CA PRO A 74 -6.28 11.41 14.91
C PRO A 74 -5.75 10.82 13.60
N TRP A 75 -4.84 9.84 13.68
CA TRP A 75 -4.29 9.14 12.53
C TRP A 75 -5.01 7.82 12.21
N ALA A 76 -6.10 7.50 12.91
CA ALA A 76 -6.86 6.27 12.72
C ALA A 76 -5.98 5.01 12.80
N LEU A 77 -5.01 4.99 13.71
CA LEU A 77 -4.15 3.83 13.95
C LEU A 77 -5.01 2.60 14.29
N GLY A 78 -4.70 1.46 13.67
CA GLY A 78 -5.47 0.22 13.76
C GLY A 78 -6.63 0.11 12.77
N ALA A 79 -6.98 1.18 12.04
CA ALA A 79 -7.97 1.10 10.97
C ALA A 79 -7.44 0.23 9.83
N GLN A 80 -8.34 -0.39 9.08
CA GLN A 80 -8.00 -1.18 7.90
C GLN A 80 -8.71 -0.61 6.69
N ILE A 81 -8.04 -0.60 5.54
CA ILE A 81 -8.58 -0.12 4.27
C ILE A 81 -8.37 -1.15 3.17
N ARG A 82 -9.32 -1.22 2.22
CA ARG A 82 -9.15 -1.97 0.96
C ARG A 82 -9.98 -1.37 -0.18
N LEU A 83 -9.60 -1.68 -1.41
CA LEU A 83 -10.40 -1.38 -2.59
C LEU A 83 -11.41 -2.50 -2.86
N LEU A 84 -12.64 -2.13 -3.21
CA LEU A 84 -13.66 -3.08 -3.68
C LEU A 84 -13.71 -3.08 -5.21
N GLY A 85 -13.19 -4.13 -5.84
CA GLY A 85 -13.29 -4.37 -7.29
C GLY A 85 -14.50 -5.19 -7.72
N ASP A 86 -14.56 -5.46 -9.02
CA ASP A 86 -15.65 -6.21 -9.66
C ASP A 86 -15.69 -7.67 -9.21
N GLU A 87 -16.88 -8.29 -9.29
CA GLU A 87 -17.08 -9.75 -9.15
C GLU A 87 -16.53 -10.33 -7.82
N GLY A 88 -16.50 -9.51 -6.75
CA GLY A 88 -15.98 -9.91 -5.43
C GLY A 88 -14.44 -9.97 -5.35
N ILE A 89 -13.73 -9.55 -6.40
CA ILE A 89 -12.28 -9.45 -6.40
C ILE A 89 -11.89 -8.13 -5.74
N HIS A 90 -11.48 -8.22 -4.48
CA HIS A 90 -11.10 -7.06 -3.67
C HIS A 90 -9.58 -6.95 -3.53
N GLY A 91 -9.12 -5.72 -3.25
CA GLY A 91 -7.76 -5.50 -2.81
C GLY A 91 -7.50 -6.12 -1.44
N PRO A 92 -6.22 -6.34 -1.07
CA PRO A 92 -5.88 -6.79 0.26
C PRO A 92 -6.23 -5.72 1.30
N TRP A 93 -6.56 -6.16 2.51
CA TRP A 93 -6.64 -5.26 3.66
C TRP A 93 -5.25 -4.70 3.99
N GLN A 94 -5.17 -3.38 4.17
CA GLN A 94 -3.99 -2.70 4.67
C GLN A 94 -4.31 -2.02 5.99
N VAL A 95 -3.50 -2.29 7.01
CA VAL A 95 -3.65 -1.70 8.34
C VAL A 95 -2.91 -0.37 8.40
N ILE A 96 -3.57 0.66 8.94
CA ILE A 96 -2.92 1.92 9.31
C ILE A 96 -2.14 1.69 10.60
N GLN A 97 -0.82 1.79 10.52
CA GLN A 97 0.10 1.51 11.64
C GLN A 97 1.31 2.44 11.56
N THR A 98 1.99 2.66 12.68
CA THR A 98 3.11 3.61 12.78
C THR A 98 4.44 3.06 12.31
N GLY A 99 4.66 1.74 12.37
CA GLY A 99 5.90 1.08 11.98
C GLY A 99 5.74 -0.43 12.02
N ALA A 100 6.61 -1.16 11.32
CA ALA A 100 6.52 -2.63 11.18
C ALA A 100 7.75 -3.38 11.73
N ALA A 101 8.82 -2.67 12.05
CA ALA A 101 10.08 -3.20 12.59
C ALA A 101 10.79 -2.19 13.52
N CYS A 102 11.78 -2.66 14.28
CA CYS A 102 12.55 -1.82 15.19
C CYS A 102 13.20 -0.65 14.46
N GLY A 103 12.94 0.58 14.91
CA GLY A 103 13.47 1.81 14.30
C GLY A 103 12.84 2.20 12.96
N SER A 104 11.74 1.56 12.54
CA SER A 104 11.02 1.89 11.30
C SER A 104 9.79 2.76 11.56
N GLN A 105 9.38 3.53 10.53
CA GLN A 105 8.14 4.29 10.54
C GLN A 105 7.42 4.12 9.19
N ASN A 106 6.10 4.00 9.24
CA ASN A 106 5.22 4.00 8.08
C ASN A 106 4.56 5.36 7.89
N GLY A 107 4.36 5.76 6.64
CA GLY A 107 3.57 6.95 6.31
C GLY A 107 2.08 6.73 6.57
N MET A 108 1.36 7.81 6.89
CA MET A 108 -0.11 7.78 7.06
C MET A 108 -0.88 7.89 5.73
N LEU A 109 -0.17 8.13 4.63
CA LEU A 109 -0.72 8.04 3.27
C LEU A 109 -0.46 6.63 2.78
N GLN A 110 -1.53 5.88 2.47
CA GLN A 110 -1.43 4.55 1.89
C GLN A 110 -1.65 4.63 0.39
N ILE A 111 -0.93 3.78 -0.36
CA ILE A 111 -1.14 3.59 -1.80
C ILE A 111 -1.76 2.21 -1.99
N LEU A 112 -3.03 2.19 -2.40
CA LEU A 112 -3.73 0.96 -2.71
C LEU A 112 -3.49 0.60 -4.16
N GLY A 113 -2.83 -0.52 -4.41
CA GLY A 113 -2.59 -1.02 -5.76
C GLY A 113 -3.91 -1.18 -6.53
N SER A 114 -3.90 -0.83 -7.81
CA SER A 114 -5.11 -0.84 -8.63
C SER A 114 -5.76 -2.23 -8.70
N VAL A 115 -7.09 -2.25 -8.53
CA VAL A 115 -7.93 -3.44 -8.63
C VAL A 115 -8.95 -3.20 -9.75
N ARG A 116 -9.14 -4.20 -10.61
CA ARG A 116 -10.07 -4.09 -11.74
C ARG A 116 -11.48 -3.73 -11.25
N GLY A 117 -12.05 -2.69 -11.85
CA GLY A 117 -13.40 -2.23 -11.53
C GLY A 117 -13.56 -1.48 -10.21
N ALA A 118 -12.46 -1.25 -9.48
CA ALA A 118 -12.57 -0.61 -8.18
C ALA A 118 -13.20 0.77 -8.25
N ASN A 119 -14.29 0.94 -7.49
CA ASN A 119 -15.06 2.18 -7.41
C ASN A 119 -15.31 2.64 -5.97
N HIS A 120 -15.03 1.80 -4.97
CA HIS A 120 -15.16 2.15 -3.55
C HIS A 120 -13.92 1.75 -2.75
N ILE A 121 -13.70 2.51 -1.68
CA ILE A 121 -12.79 2.20 -0.58
C ILE A 121 -13.65 1.76 0.60
N GLU A 122 -13.39 0.56 1.10
CA GLU A 122 -13.95 0.10 2.36
C GLU A 122 -12.97 0.40 3.50
N VAL A 123 -13.50 0.94 4.59
CA VAL A 123 -12.74 1.25 5.81
C VAL A 123 -13.36 0.51 6.99
N ALA A 124 -12.57 -0.30 7.68
CA ALA A 124 -12.90 -0.85 8.99
C ALA A 124 -12.17 -0.02 10.06
N TRP A 125 -12.94 0.64 10.93
CA TRP A 125 -12.43 1.55 11.93
C TRP A 125 -12.02 0.84 13.22
N PRO A 126 -11.12 1.43 14.03
CA PRO A 126 -10.67 0.82 15.29
C PRO A 126 -11.77 0.59 16.32
N ASP A 127 -12.90 1.32 16.21
CA ASP A 127 -14.07 1.19 17.08
C ASP A 127 -15.07 0.12 16.61
N GLY A 128 -14.72 -0.63 15.56
CA GLY A 128 -15.55 -1.70 14.99
C GLY A 128 -16.54 -1.23 13.92
N ARG A 129 -16.67 0.08 13.68
CA ARG A 129 -17.52 0.58 12.59
C ARG A 129 -16.91 0.25 11.23
N GLN A 130 -17.77 0.16 10.23
CA GLN A 130 -17.36 0.07 8.83
C GLN A 130 -17.98 1.22 8.03
N SER A 131 -17.27 1.68 7.02
CA SER A 131 -17.78 2.71 6.11
C SER A 131 -17.29 2.47 4.69
N LEU A 132 -18.11 2.88 3.73
CA LEU A 132 -17.85 2.71 2.30
C LEU A 132 -17.82 4.08 1.62
N HIS A 133 -16.76 4.35 0.87
CA HIS A 133 -16.52 5.65 0.25
C HIS A 133 -16.29 5.49 -1.25
N GLN A 134 -17.07 6.20 -2.07
CA GLN A 134 -16.87 6.19 -3.51
C GLN A 134 -15.54 6.89 -3.87
N ILE A 135 -14.79 6.32 -4.81
CA ILE A 135 -13.51 6.88 -5.26
C ILE A 135 -13.78 8.09 -6.17
N ASP A 136 -13.33 9.27 -5.77
CA ASP A 136 -13.34 10.46 -6.61
C ASP A 136 -12.15 10.43 -7.57
N ARG A 137 -12.39 10.11 -8.84
CA ARG A 137 -11.35 9.99 -9.88
C ARG A 137 -10.70 11.33 -10.25
N ASN A 138 -11.26 12.46 -9.82
CA ASN A 138 -10.67 13.78 -10.05
C ASN A 138 -9.65 14.16 -8.97
N ARG A 139 -9.50 13.34 -7.92
CA ARG A 139 -8.55 13.55 -6.82
C ARG A 139 -7.45 12.51 -6.86
N SER A 140 -6.21 12.98 -6.78
CA SER A 140 -5.05 12.11 -6.59
C SER A 140 -5.05 11.45 -5.21
N THR A 141 -5.61 12.09 -4.18
CA THR A 141 -5.71 11.55 -2.81
C THR A 141 -7.13 11.60 -2.26
N GLN A 142 -7.60 10.46 -1.77
CA GLN A 142 -8.86 10.30 -1.05
C GLN A 142 -8.61 10.55 0.44
N THR A 143 -9.22 11.60 1.00
CA THR A 143 -9.15 11.87 2.45
C THR A 143 -10.48 11.49 3.08
N ILE A 144 -10.45 10.49 3.96
CA ILE A 144 -11.63 9.92 4.60
C ILE A 144 -11.57 10.22 6.09
N SER A 145 -12.65 10.77 6.65
CA SER A 145 -12.74 11.04 8.09
C SER A 145 -13.66 10.01 8.74
N ILE A 146 -13.39 9.70 10.00
CA ILE A 146 -14.35 9.00 10.83
C ILE A 146 -15.45 9.99 11.22
N ASP A 147 -16.70 9.56 11.11
CA ASP A 147 -17.85 10.32 11.61
C ASP A 147 -17.89 10.33 13.15
#